data_AF-A0A0D0D4R4-F1
#
_entry.id   AF-A0A0D0D4R4-F1
#
_cell.length_a   1.000
_cell.length_b   1.000
_cell.length_c   1.000
_cell.angle_alpha   90.00
_cell.angle_beta   90.00
_cell.angle_gamma   90.00
#
_symmetry.space_group_name_H-M   'P 1'
#
loop_
_entity.id
_entity.type
_entity.pdbx_description
1 polymer ?
#
loop_
_entity_poly.entity_id
_entity_poly.type
_entity_poly.pdbx_seq_one_letter_code
_entity_poly.pdbx_strand_id
1 'polypeptide(L)'
;MGRARESMKKEPQLPESPKKACRKRPPPTSKSLKVIEQIKEAGKEAHLKAKNTRKCYTGHVKRGCEWLLEHFSANDRDSDTGWSAPDDLAGEDPYGDPAFAHAFNCTPNQCSDKALALFLTYKGFHQNLGKGTIEGIQAAFKDLWDNV
;
A
#
# COMPACT_ATOMS: atom_id res chain seq x y z
N MET A 1 34.36 77.35 35.95
CA MET A 1 33.27 76.56 35.33
C MET A 1 33.27 76.94 33.85
N GLY A 2 33.51 76.12 32.85
CA GLY A 2 33.71 74.68 32.69
C GLY A 2 34.24 74.45 31.26
N ARG A 3 34.86 73.29 31.05
CA ARG A 3 35.80 72.94 29.98
C ARG A 3 35.20 72.89 28.58
N ALA A 4 36.01 73.24 27.58
CA ALA A 4 35.95 72.64 26.25
C ALA A 4 36.66 71.28 26.24
N ARG A 5 36.09 70.29 25.52
CA ARG A 5 36.80 69.28 24.70
C ARG A 5 35.80 68.33 24.01
N GLU A 6 35.72 68.54 22.69
CA GLU A 6 35.61 67.60 21.57
C GLU A 6 35.81 66.09 21.85
N SER A 7 34.98 65.22 21.25
CA SER A 7 35.43 64.08 20.42
C SER A 7 34.29 63.20 19.91
N MET A 8 34.46 62.78 18.66
CA MET A 8 33.58 62.01 17.80
C MET A 8 33.45 60.49 18.13
N LYS A 9 32.41 59.90 17.53
CA LYS A 9 32.31 58.52 16.98
C LYS A 9 32.19 57.34 17.93
N LYS A 10 31.03 56.66 17.87
CA LYS A 10 30.98 55.20 17.70
C LYS A 10 29.66 54.75 17.08
N GLU A 11 29.74 54.38 15.81
CA GLU A 11 28.73 53.62 15.07
C GLU A 11 28.75 52.15 15.54
N PRO A 12 27.60 51.49 15.82
CA PRO A 12 27.60 50.09 16.24
C PRO A 12 27.84 49.16 15.05
N GLN A 13 28.93 48.40 15.11
CA GLN A 13 29.21 47.32 14.15
C GLN A 13 28.26 46.14 14.37
N LEU A 14 27.66 45.67 13.26
CA LEU A 14 26.91 44.42 13.17
C LEU A 14 27.85 43.20 13.30
N PRO A 15 27.45 42.11 13.97
CA PRO A 15 28.26 40.90 14.06
C PRO A 15 28.23 40.10 12.74
N GLU A 16 29.40 39.88 12.15
CA GLU A 16 29.59 38.99 11.00
C GLU A 16 29.29 37.53 11.39
N SER A 17 28.34 36.92 10.67
CA SER A 17 27.99 35.51 10.82
C SER A 17 28.89 34.61 9.96
N PRO A 18 29.27 33.41 10.43
CA PRO A 18 30.26 32.57 9.75
C PRO A 18 29.74 32.02 8.42
N LYS A 19 30.60 32.09 7.40
CA LYS A 19 30.37 31.64 6.03
C LYS A 19 30.01 30.15 6.01
N LYS A 20 28.81 29.82 5.53
CA LYS A 20 28.37 28.43 5.30
C LYS A 20 29.28 27.76 4.28
N ALA A 21 30.00 26.72 4.71
CA ALA A 21 30.79 25.88 3.82
C ALA A 21 29.88 25.24 2.76
N CYS A 22 30.17 25.51 1.48
CA CYS A 22 29.51 24.87 0.36
C CYS A 22 29.83 23.36 0.40
N ARG A 23 28.82 22.52 0.68
CA ARG A 23 28.97 21.06 0.60
C ARG A 23 29.28 20.69 -0.84
N LYS A 24 30.52 20.27 -1.11
CA LYS A 24 30.90 19.65 -2.37
C LYS A 24 29.98 18.44 -2.62
N ARG A 25 29.22 18.46 -3.72
CA ARG A 25 28.47 17.28 -4.16
C ARG A 25 29.48 16.18 -4.53
N PRO A 26 29.35 14.95 -4.00
CA PRO A 26 30.18 13.85 -4.46
C PRO A 26 29.93 13.59 -5.95
N PRO A 27 30.95 13.14 -6.70
CA PRO A 27 30.82 12.87 -8.13
C PRO A 27 29.75 11.80 -8.39
N PRO A 28 29.07 11.83 -9.55
CA PRO A 28 28.06 10.84 -9.90
C PRO A 28 28.75 9.50 -10.11
N THR A 29 28.82 8.68 -9.06
CA THR A 29 29.17 7.27 -9.18
C THR A 29 28.09 6.60 -10.02
N SER A 30 28.48 6.01 -11.16
CA SER A 30 27.63 5.14 -11.97
C SER A 30 27.11 4.03 -11.08
N LYS A 31 25.90 4.19 -10.54
CA LYS A 31 25.29 3.21 -9.65
C LYS A 31 24.92 2.00 -10.49
N SER A 32 25.40 0.83 -10.10
CA SER A 32 24.96 -0.45 -10.67
C SER A 32 23.42 -0.50 -10.69
N LEU A 33 22.83 -1.12 -11.71
CA LEU A 33 21.36 -1.20 -11.85
C LEU A 33 20.67 -1.71 -10.57
N LYS A 34 21.30 -2.68 -9.88
CA LYS A 34 20.83 -3.19 -8.58
C LYS A 34 20.75 -2.11 -7.50
N VAL A 35 21.70 -1.18 -7.48
CA VAL A 35 21.71 -0.07 -6.52
C VAL A 35 20.62 0.95 -6.87
N ILE A 36 20.32 1.14 -8.15
CA ILE A 36 19.21 2.01 -8.60
C ILE A 36 17.87 1.38 -8.22
N GLU A 37 17.69 0.07 -8.39
CA GLU A 37 16.51 -0.67 -7.94
C GLU A 37 16.32 -0.56 -6.43
N GLN A 38 17.38 -0.77 -5.64
CA GLN A 38 17.31 -0.61 -4.18
C GLN A 38 16.94 0.81 -3.76
N ILE A 39 17.45 1.84 -4.45
CA ILE A 39 17.07 3.24 -4.18
C ILE A 39 15.62 3.50 -4.57
N LYS A 40 15.16 2.93 -5.69
CA LYS A 40 13.76 3.02 -6.13
C LYS A 40 12.85 2.39 -5.08
N GLU A 41 13.15 1.17 -4.65
CA GLU A 41 12.39 0.48 -3.60
C GLU A 41 12.40 1.28 -2.30
N ALA A 42 13.58 1.68 -1.79
CA ALA A 42 13.68 2.49 -0.58
C ALA A 42 12.91 3.81 -0.68
N GLY A 43 12.91 4.46 -1.86
CA GLY A 43 12.12 5.66 -2.12
C GLY A 43 10.62 5.39 -2.11
N LYS A 44 10.19 4.27 -2.70
CA LYS A 44 8.79 3.82 -2.63
C LYS A 44 8.37 3.57 -1.18
N GLU A 45 9.23 2.93 -0.38
CA GLU A 45 8.97 2.67 1.03
C GLU A 45 8.91 3.93 1.89
N ALA A 46 9.76 4.91 1.60
CA ALA A 46 9.83 6.14 2.36
C ALA A 46 8.70 7.13 2.01
N HIS A 47 8.23 7.12 0.75
CA HIS A 47 7.42 8.23 0.23
C HIS A 47 6.04 7.86 -0.31
N LEU A 48 5.77 6.62 -0.75
CA LEU A 48 4.48 6.30 -1.35
C LEU A 48 3.39 6.01 -0.33
N LYS A 49 3.71 5.36 0.80
CA LYS A 49 2.71 4.97 1.81
C LYS A 49 3.23 5.00 3.23
N ALA A 50 2.35 5.41 4.14
CA ALA A 50 2.62 5.33 5.57
C ALA A 50 2.77 3.86 6.01
N LYS A 51 3.67 3.62 6.96
CA LYS A 51 3.96 2.28 7.50
C LYS A 51 2.71 1.57 8.03
N ASN A 52 1.82 2.32 8.70
CA ASN A 52 0.58 1.76 9.23
C ASN A 52 -0.38 1.33 8.13
N THR A 53 -0.51 2.11 7.05
CA THR A 53 -1.35 1.74 5.89
C THR A 53 -0.88 0.44 5.26
N ARG A 54 0.44 0.27 5.09
CA ARG A 54 1.02 -0.98 4.57
C ARG A 54 0.73 -2.18 5.48
N LYS A 55 0.86 -2.01 6.80
CA LYS A 55 0.49 -3.05 7.78
C LYS A 55 -1.00 -3.40 7.73
N CYS A 56 -1.87 -2.39 7.62
CA CYS A 56 -3.30 -2.64 7.47
C CYS A 56 -3.60 -3.41 6.18
N TYR A 57 -3.00 -3.00 5.06
CA TYR A 57 -3.24 -3.61 3.74
C TYR A 57 -2.77 -5.06 3.71
N THR A 58 -1.55 -5.33 4.16
CA THR A 58 -1.04 -6.72 4.30
C THR A 58 -1.95 -7.56 5.19
N GLY A 59 -2.49 -7.00 6.28
CA GLY A 59 -3.46 -7.68 7.13
C GLY A 59 -4.81 -7.94 6.43
N HIS A 60 -5.28 -7.06 5.55
CA HIS A 60 -6.52 -7.28 4.78
C HIS A 60 -6.34 -8.39 3.74
N VAL A 61 -5.23 -8.35 2.99
CA VAL A 61 -4.88 -9.38 2.00
C VAL A 61 -4.78 -10.75 2.67
N LYS A 62 -4.01 -10.85 3.77
CA LYS A 62 -3.86 -12.11 4.51
C LYS A 62 -5.21 -12.71 4.94
N ARG A 63 -6.09 -11.89 5.52
CA ARG A 63 -7.43 -12.33 5.94
C ARG A 63 -8.30 -12.78 4.76
N GLY A 64 -8.15 -12.16 3.59
CA GLY A 64 -8.86 -12.60 2.39
C GLY A 64 -8.34 -13.94 1.87
N CYS A 65 -7.02 -14.14 1.84
CA CYS A 65 -6.42 -15.41 1.44
C CYS A 65 -6.80 -16.54 2.38
N GLU A 66 -6.74 -16.31 3.69
CA GLU A 66 -7.16 -17.29 4.70
C GLU A 66 -8.64 -17.66 4.53
N TRP A 67 -9.51 -16.68 4.30
CA TRP A 67 -10.93 -16.91 4.08
C TRP A 67 -11.21 -17.74 2.82
N LEU A 68 -10.54 -17.44 1.69
CA LEU A 68 -10.64 -18.25 0.46
C LEU A 68 -10.19 -19.69 0.68
N LEU A 69 -9.06 -19.89 1.35
CA LEU A 69 -8.55 -21.21 1.66
C LEU A 69 -9.51 -21.97 2.58
N GLU A 70 -10.07 -21.33 3.59
CA GLU A 70 -11.01 -21.97 4.52
C GLU A 70 -12.31 -22.42 3.82
N HIS A 71 -12.84 -21.63 2.88
CA HIS A 71 -14.14 -21.88 2.25
C HIS A 71 -14.06 -22.67 0.93
N PHE A 72 -12.91 -22.66 0.25
CA PHE A 72 -12.75 -23.26 -1.09
C PHE A 72 -11.60 -24.27 -1.18
N SER A 73 -10.93 -24.61 -0.07
CA SER A 73 -10.09 -25.81 -0.05
C SER A 73 -10.96 -27.06 -0.20
N ALA A 74 -10.38 -28.14 -0.73
CA ALA A 74 -11.05 -29.36 -1.21
C ALA A 74 -12.05 -30.09 -0.28
N ASN A 75 -12.34 -29.58 0.93
CA ASN A 75 -13.30 -30.12 1.88
C ASN A 75 -14.76 -29.73 1.62
N ASP A 76 -15.05 -28.74 0.76
CA ASP A 76 -16.43 -28.24 0.54
C ASP A 76 -17.06 -28.71 -0.79
N ARG A 77 -16.48 -29.72 -1.45
CA ARG A 77 -17.07 -30.30 -2.68
C ARG A 77 -18.27 -31.22 -2.41
N ASP A 78 -18.57 -31.49 -1.14
CA ASP A 78 -19.68 -32.35 -0.70
C ASP A 78 -20.87 -31.56 -0.11
N SER A 79 -20.83 -30.22 -0.03
CA SER A 79 -22.00 -29.46 0.43
C SER A 79 -23.00 -29.30 -0.72
N ASP A 80 -23.96 -30.23 -0.71
CA ASP A 80 -25.25 -30.25 -1.42
C ASP A 80 -26.11 -29.00 -1.10
N THR A 81 -25.59 -27.81 -1.38
CA THR A 81 -26.31 -26.55 -1.26
C THR A 81 -26.77 -26.17 -2.65
N GLY A 82 -27.95 -26.65 -3.02
CA GLY A 82 -28.62 -26.38 -4.29
C GLY A 82 -28.88 -24.89 -4.52
N TRP A 83 -27.84 -24.14 -4.87
CA TRP A 83 -27.95 -22.83 -5.51
C TRP A 83 -27.93 -23.06 -7.02
N SER A 84 -29.06 -23.49 -7.57
CA SER A 84 -29.25 -23.47 -9.03
C SER A 84 -29.36 -22.01 -9.45
N ALA A 85 -28.29 -21.50 -10.07
CA ALA A 85 -28.35 -20.23 -10.77
C ALA A 85 -29.46 -20.30 -11.84
N PRO A 86 -30.20 -19.21 -12.11
CA PRO A 86 -31.13 -19.14 -13.23
C PRO A 86 -30.40 -19.51 -14.54
N ASP A 87 -31.06 -20.31 -15.38
CA ASP A 87 -30.53 -20.99 -16.57
C ASP A 87 -29.80 -20.07 -17.57
N ASP A 88 -30.04 -18.76 -17.52
CA ASP A 88 -29.37 -17.73 -18.32
C ASP A 88 -27.93 -17.41 -17.87
N LEU A 89 -27.48 -17.92 -16.72
CA LEU A 89 -26.11 -17.76 -16.19
C LEU A 89 -25.33 -19.09 -16.15
N ALA A 90 -25.75 -20.09 -16.92
CA ALA A 90 -25.04 -21.36 -17.10
C ALA A 90 -23.70 -21.24 -17.88
N GLY A 91 -23.00 -20.11 -17.73
CA GLY A 91 -21.57 -20.03 -18.02
C GLY A 91 -20.81 -20.63 -16.84
N GLU A 92 -19.90 -21.56 -17.13
CA GLU A 92 -18.97 -22.25 -16.21
C GLU A 92 -19.00 -21.75 -14.77
N ASP A 93 -19.40 -22.62 -13.83
CA ASP A 93 -19.35 -22.35 -12.40
C ASP A 93 -17.94 -21.85 -12.03
N PRO A 94 -17.78 -20.53 -11.77
CA PRO A 94 -16.47 -19.95 -11.57
C PRO A 94 -15.88 -20.31 -10.21
N TYR A 95 -16.68 -20.92 -9.33
CA TYR A 95 -16.29 -21.35 -7.99
C TYR A 95 -15.74 -22.79 -7.98
N GLY A 96 -15.97 -23.55 -9.06
CA GLY A 96 -15.46 -24.92 -9.23
C GLY A 96 -14.01 -24.99 -9.72
N ASP A 97 -13.41 -23.87 -10.12
CA ASP A 97 -12.01 -23.82 -10.59
C ASP A 97 -11.04 -23.98 -9.41
N PRO A 98 -10.09 -24.95 -9.44
CA PRO A 98 -9.03 -25.04 -8.43
C PRO A 98 -8.18 -23.76 -8.32
N ALA A 99 -8.13 -22.92 -9.36
CA ALA A 99 -7.47 -21.61 -9.31
C ALA A 99 -8.20 -20.58 -8.41
N PHE A 100 -9.46 -20.84 -8.03
CA PHE A 100 -10.26 -19.95 -7.18
C PHE A 100 -9.69 -19.83 -5.77
N ALA A 101 -9.22 -20.94 -5.18
CA ALA A 101 -8.55 -20.94 -3.87
C ALA A 101 -7.29 -20.07 -3.83
N HIS A 102 -6.70 -19.80 -5.01
CA HIS A 102 -5.49 -19.01 -5.20
C HIS A 102 -5.76 -17.65 -5.88
N ALA A 103 -7.02 -17.22 -5.95
CA ALA A 103 -7.44 -16.01 -6.64
C ALA A 103 -6.86 -14.71 -6.05
N PHE A 104 -6.37 -14.73 -4.82
CA PHE A 104 -5.73 -13.58 -4.17
C PHE A 104 -4.19 -13.65 -4.16
N ASN A 105 -3.59 -14.51 -4.97
CA ASN A 105 -2.15 -14.50 -5.17
C ASN A 105 -1.66 -13.16 -5.76
N CYS A 106 -0.33 -12.96 -5.73
CA CYS A 106 0.33 -11.73 -6.17
C CYS A 106 -0.09 -11.30 -7.59
N THR A 107 -0.38 -12.25 -8.48
CA THR A 107 -0.86 -11.94 -9.83
C THR A 107 -2.37 -12.18 -9.90
N PRO A 108 -3.18 -11.18 -10.28
CA PRO A 108 -4.61 -11.38 -10.46
C PRO A 108 -4.86 -12.41 -11.56
N ASN A 109 -5.74 -13.37 -11.29
CA ASN A 109 -6.21 -14.37 -12.23
C ASN A 109 -7.65 -14.06 -12.68
N GLN A 110 -8.20 -14.92 -13.54
CA GLN A 110 -9.56 -14.74 -14.07
C GLN A 110 -10.67 -14.88 -13.00
N CYS A 111 -10.33 -15.35 -11.81
CA CYS A 111 -11.25 -15.53 -10.69
C CYS A 111 -11.10 -14.43 -9.62
N SER A 112 -10.06 -13.58 -9.70
CA SER A 112 -9.73 -12.58 -8.67
C SER A 112 -10.83 -11.56 -8.44
N ASP A 113 -11.51 -11.14 -9.51
CA ASP A 113 -12.63 -10.20 -9.45
C ASP A 113 -13.84 -10.81 -8.73
N LYS A 114 -14.24 -12.02 -9.09
CA LYS A 114 -15.35 -12.77 -8.49
C LYS A 114 -15.05 -13.13 -7.04
N ALA A 115 -13.84 -13.61 -6.75
CA ALA A 115 -13.39 -13.90 -5.40
C ALA A 115 -13.40 -12.65 -4.52
N LEU A 116 -12.94 -11.50 -5.04
CA LEU A 116 -12.94 -10.24 -4.30
C LEU A 116 -14.36 -9.75 -4.07
N ALA A 117 -15.24 -9.79 -5.08
CA ALA A 117 -16.64 -9.42 -4.93
C ALA A 117 -17.34 -10.26 -3.86
N LEU A 118 -17.11 -11.58 -3.85
CA LEU A 118 -17.68 -12.49 -2.87
C LEU A 118 -17.15 -12.21 -1.46
N PHE A 119 -15.84 -12.00 -1.32
CA PHE A 119 -15.24 -11.65 -0.03
C PHE A 119 -15.75 -10.31 0.52
N LEU A 120 -15.87 -9.28 -0.32
CA LEU A 120 -16.42 -7.99 0.10
C LEU A 120 -17.89 -8.10 0.49
N THR A 121 -18.67 -8.92 -0.21
CA THR A 121 -20.07 -9.21 0.12
C THR A 121 -20.18 -9.89 1.48
N TYR A 122 -19.37 -10.93 1.73
CA TYR A 122 -19.30 -11.59 3.03
C TYR A 122 -18.89 -10.61 4.14
N LYS A 123 -17.86 -9.78 3.91
CA LYS A 123 -17.41 -8.79 4.90
C LYS A 123 -18.45 -7.70 5.15
N GLY A 124 -19.13 -7.21 4.13
CA GLY A 124 -20.09 -6.12 4.25
C GLY A 124 -21.42 -6.57 4.85
N PHE A 125 -22.01 -7.64 4.33
CA PHE A 125 -23.35 -8.07 4.72
C PHE A 125 -23.34 -9.06 5.88
N HIS A 126 -22.43 -10.04 5.89
CA HIS A 126 -22.40 -11.04 6.96
C HIS A 126 -21.69 -10.50 8.21
N GLN A 127 -20.55 -9.82 8.06
CA GLN A 127 -19.81 -9.24 9.20
C GLN A 127 -20.22 -7.79 9.54
N ASN A 128 -21.19 -7.21 8.82
CA ASN A 128 -21.68 -5.84 9.02
C ASN A 128 -20.56 -4.77 9.08
N LEU A 129 -19.52 -4.93 8.27
CA LEU A 129 -18.45 -3.93 8.20
C LEU A 129 -18.93 -2.65 7.50
N GLY A 130 -18.48 -1.50 8.02
CA GLY A 130 -18.78 -0.21 7.41
C GLY A 130 -18.13 -0.03 6.04
N LYS A 131 -18.75 0.80 5.20
CA LYS A 131 -18.29 1.13 3.83
C LYS A 131 -16.81 1.48 3.76
N GLY A 132 -16.30 2.32 4.66
CA GLY A 132 -14.88 2.72 4.66
C GLY A 132 -13.92 1.56 4.90
N THR A 133 -14.33 0.53 5.64
CA THR A 133 -13.52 -0.69 5.82
C THR A 133 -13.54 -1.56 4.56
N ILE A 134 -14.69 -1.68 3.91
CA ILE A 134 -14.83 -2.41 2.64
C ILE A 134 -13.97 -1.76 1.54
N GLU A 135 -14.05 -0.44 1.41
CA GLU A 135 -13.21 0.33 0.48
C GLU A 135 -11.72 0.20 0.82
N GLY A 136 -11.38 0.16 2.11
CA GLY A 136 -10.00 -0.10 2.57
C GLY A 136 -9.49 -1.49 2.19
N ILE A 137 -10.34 -2.52 2.26
CA ILE A 137 -10.02 -3.87 1.80
C ILE A 137 -9.81 -3.87 0.29
N GLN A 138 -10.74 -3.28 -0.48
CA GLN A 138 -10.62 -3.18 -1.93
C GLN A 138 -9.33 -2.46 -2.35
N ALA A 139 -9.00 -1.35 -1.69
CA ALA A 139 -7.77 -0.60 -1.93
C ALA A 139 -6.51 -1.42 -1.59
N ALA A 140 -6.56 -2.30 -0.59
CA ALA A 140 -5.46 -3.19 -0.25
C ALA A 140 -5.19 -4.23 -1.35
N PHE A 141 -6.24 -4.82 -1.93
CA PHE A 141 -6.09 -5.75 -3.05
C PHE A 141 -5.63 -5.06 -4.34
N LYS A 142 -6.16 -3.87 -4.62
CA LYS A 142 -5.66 -3.05 -5.72
C LYS A 142 -4.17 -2.76 -5.57
N ASP A 143 -3.74 -2.38 -4.37
CA ASP A 143 -2.33 -2.11 -4.09
C ASP A 143 -1.45 -3.35 -4.21
N LEU A 144 -1.95 -4.53 -3.81
CA LEU A 144 -1.24 -5.77 -3.99
C LEU A 144 -0.93 -5.98 -5.48
N TRP A 145 -1.94 -5.88 -6.34
CA TRP A 145 -1.78 -6.14 -7.77
C TRP A 145 -1.02 -5.03 -8.52
N ASP A 146 -1.10 -3.78 -8.06
CA ASP A 146 -0.37 -2.65 -8.64
C ASP A 146 1.14 -2.66 -8.29
N ASN A 147 1.55 -3.35 -7.22
CA ASN A 147 2.95 -3.37 -6.74
C ASN A 147 3.65 -4.74 -6.86
N VAL A 148 3.06 -5.70 -7.57
CA VAL A 148 3.68 -6.99 -7.89
C VAL A 148 4.58 -6.92 -9.10
#